data_AF-A0A5A7YDJ2-F1
#
_entry.id   AF-A0A5A7YDJ2-F1
#
_cell.length_a   1.000
_cell.length_b   1.000
_cell.length_c   1.000
_cell.angle_alpha   90.00
_cell.angle_beta   90.00
_cell.angle_gamma   90.00
#
_symmetry.space_group_name_H-M   'P 1'
#
loop_
_entity.id
_entity.type
_entity.pdbx_description
1 polymer ?
#
loop_
_entity_poly.entity_id
_entity_poly.type
_entity_poly.pdbx_seq_one_letter_code
_entity_poly.pdbx_strand_id
1 'polypeptide(L)'
;MGRAAGVTSGDRVVRVVGPPSSGSGGVAAALRARLPDVVVVEADPAGRAPDAVLAVVSAAAPVTRSDWATVERAAARTDPVIAVVSKVDAHRGWREVLATNRALVASWDARYRSTPWVGAAAAPGLGEARVDDLVALLRGELERIPLHGSRRRVPAARRGPDPTESRRVLQRTRLRLLRVVRDRSAALRDELREAAAEVGVGGSAGFEALVRAASHGFHVAVGEEVDRAVDAAAAELGVVAAPDPPSPAPPDPSRPTTSSRGLEGRLVAVLGVGFGLGIAVAASRLLAGLVPGSSAVGWAAGTAAGLALVAWVVRARGLLHDRAVLDRWVVEVVAALRWHGEAMVAERLLAAESQWAPAAPAVPRKEVLPSRQLTRHDVTDQYEWC
;
A
#
# COMPACT_ATOMS: atom_id res chain seq x y z
N MET A 1 28.44 -20.46 33.08
CA MET A 1 29.28 -19.25 33.03
C MET A 1 30.03 -19.25 31.70
N GLY A 2 29.46 -18.64 30.66
CA GLY A 2 30.04 -18.54 29.31
C GLY A 2 29.73 -17.15 28.78
N ARG A 3 30.73 -16.26 28.81
CA ARG A 3 30.60 -14.84 28.48
C ARG A 3 30.36 -14.72 26.97
N ALA A 4 29.28 -14.06 26.56
CA ALA A 4 29.15 -13.58 25.18
C ALA A 4 30.35 -12.65 24.92
N ALA A 5 31.31 -13.11 24.13
CA ALA A 5 32.50 -12.34 23.80
C ALA A 5 32.06 -11.11 23.02
N GLY A 6 32.13 -9.94 23.67
CA GLY A 6 31.91 -8.66 23.01
C GLY A 6 33.00 -8.48 21.97
N VAL A 7 32.61 -8.30 20.71
CA VAL A 7 33.51 -7.98 19.60
C VAL A 7 34.32 -6.74 19.98
N THR A 8 35.64 -6.89 20.13
CA THR A 8 36.52 -5.78 20.50
C THR A 8 36.94 -4.99 19.25
N SER A 9 37.49 -3.78 19.46
CA SER A 9 37.87 -2.89 18.35
C SER A 9 39.02 -3.41 17.47
N GLY A 10 39.70 -4.49 17.87
CA GLY A 10 40.83 -5.10 17.15
C GLY A 10 40.48 -6.37 16.36
N ASP A 11 39.33 -6.99 16.61
CA ASP A 11 39.02 -8.32 16.05
C ASP A 11 38.61 -8.24 14.58
N ARG A 12 39.01 -9.18 13.73
CA ARG A 12 38.46 -9.28 12.36
C ARG A 12 37.04 -9.83 12.40
N VAL A 13 36.09 -9.18 11.74
CA VAL A 13 34.69 -9.60 11.72
C VAL A 13 34.28 -10.07 10.33
N VAL A 14 33.81 -11.30 10.22
CA VAL A 14 33.34 -11.88 8.96
C VAL A 14 31.86 -12.19 9.08
N ARG A 15 31.05 -11.69 8.14
CA ARG A 15 29.62 -11.94 8.11
C ARG A 15 29.28 -13.04 7.10
N VAL A 16 28.66 -14.12 7.56
CA VAL A 16 28.20 -15.23 6.72
C VAL A 16 26.72 -15.06 6.43
N VAL A 17 26.34 -15.00 5.15
CA VAL A 17 24.96 -14.77 4.71
C VAL A 17 24.62 -15.72 3.58
N GLY A 18 23.40 -16.24 3.59
CA GLY A 18 22.89 -17.07 2.51
C GLY A 18 21.37 -17.28 2.62
N PRO A 19 20.72 -17.74 1.55
CA PRO A 19 19.31 -18.12 1.58
C PRO A 19 19.02 -19.18 2.64
N PRO A 20 17.75 -19.34 3.07
CA PRO A 20 17.35 -20.46 3.91
C PRO A 20 17.83 -21.79 3.32
N SER A 21 18.35 -22.68 4.16
CA SER A 21 18.88 -23.99 3.75
C SER A 21 20.10 -23.95 2.83
N SER A 22 20.75 -22.80 2.63
CA SER A 22 21.99 -22.70 1.84
C SER A 22 23.22 -23.29 2.54
N GLY A 23 23.12 -23.74 3.79
CA GLY A 23 24.26 -24.25 4.56
C GLY A 23 25.15 -23.17 5.17
N SER A 24 24.70 -21.91 5.20
CA SER A 24 25.38 -20.79 5.86
C SER A 24 25.78 -21.06 7.31
N GLY A 25 24.88 -21.65 8.11
CA GLY A 25 25.18 -22.00 9.51
C GLY A 25 26.29 -23.06 9.66
N GLY A 26 26.32 -24.05 8.74
CA GLY A 26 27.40 -25.05 8.70
C GLY A 26 28.74 -24.40 8.34
N VAL A 27 28.76 -23.51 7.34
CA VAL A 27 29.95 -22.73 6.97
C VAL A 27 30.41 -21.85 8.13
N ALA A 28 29.49 -21.15 8.80
CA ALA A 28 29.82 -20.30 9.94
C ALA A 28 30.42 -21.11 11.10
N ALA A 29 29.83 -22.26 11.44
CA ALA A 29 30.36 -23.15 12.47
C ALA A 29 31.76 -23.68 12.13
N ALA A 30 31.98 -24.13 10.89
CA ALA A 30 33.29 -24.61 10.43
C ALA A 30 34.35 -23.52 10.47
N LEU A 31 34.02 -22.28 10.07
CA LEU A 31 34.94 -21.15 10.12
C LEU A 31 35.30 -20.75 11.55
N ARG A 32 34.34 -20.73 12.49
CA ARG A 32 34.62 -20.46 13.91
C ARG A 32 35.61 -21.46 14.50
N ALA A 33 35.56 -22.72 14.06
CA ALA A 33 36.49 -23.76 14.51
C ALA A 33 37.89 -23.62 13.89
N ARG A 34 38.00 -23.15 12.63
CA ARG A 34 39.27 -23.08 11.87
C ARG A 34 39.98 -21.72 11.97
N LEU A 35 39.26 -20.66 12.31
CA LEU A 35 39.74 -19.28 12.43
C LEU A 35 39.32 -18.67 13.76
N PRO A 36 39.91 -19.10 14.90
CA PRO A 36 39.54 -18.60 16.23
C PRO A 36 39.88 -17.11 16.43
N ASP A 37 40.76 -16.56 15.60
CA ASP A 37 41.17 -15.15 15.53
C ASP A 37 40.18 -14.26 14.76
N VAL A 38 39.18 -14.85 14.11
CA VAL A 38 38.16 -14.15 13.33
C VAL A 38 36.78 -14.33 13.97
N VAL A 39 36.12 -13.21 14.24
CA VAL A 39 34.74 -13.20 14.74
C VAL A 39 33.78 -13.44 13.58
N VAL A 40 33.22 -14.65 13.52
CA VAL A 40 32.25 -15.04 12.49
C VAL A 40 30.82 -14.83 12.98
N VAL A 41 30.07 -13.95 12.31
CA VAL A 41 28.68 -13.60 12.63
C VAL A 41 27.74 -13.96 11.49
N GLU A 42 26.55 -14.43 11.80
CA GLU A 42 25.49 -14.70 10.81
C GLU A 42 24.48 -13.54 10.76
N ALA A 43 24.24 -12.90 11.91
CA ALA A 43 23.47 -11.68 12.04
C ALA A 43 24.30 -10.43 11.74
N ASP A 44 23.63 -9.30 11.52
CA ASP A 44 24.32 -8.02 11.29
C ASP A 44 25.11 -7.60 12.55
N PRO A 45 26.44 -7.41 12.48
CA PRO A 45 27.21 -6.93 13.63
C PRO A 45 26.76 -5.51 13.98
N ALA A 46 26.06 -5.36 15.11
CA ALA A 46 25.45 -4.11 15.55
C ALA A 46 26.45 -2.95 15.55
N GLY A 47 26.26 -1.98 14.64
CA GLY A 47 27.06 -0.76 14.57
C GLY A 47 28.47 -0.91 13.98
N ARG A 48 28.88 -2.11 13.54
CA ARG A 48 30.19 -2.36 12.91
C ARG A 48 30.01 -2.88 11.47
N ALA A 49 30.85 -2.43 10.55
CA ALA A 49 30.92 -3.06 9.22
C ALA A 49 31.78 -4.32 9.31
N PRO A 50 31.35 -5.46 8.75
CA PRO A 50 32.22 -6.62 8.67
C PRO A 50 33.45 -6.32 7.79
N ASP A 51 34.57 -6.93 8.10
CA ASP A 51 35.79 -6.89 7.30
C ASP A 51 35.60 -7.65 5.97
N ALA A 52 34.78 -8.72 5.97
CA ALA A 52 34.38 -9.42 4.75
C ALA A 52 32.99 -10.05 4.86
N VAL A 53 32.31 -10.23 3.72
CA VAL A 53 31.03 -10.94 3.61
C VAL A 53 31.21 -12.26 2.85
N LEU A 54 30.79 -13.37 3.45
CA LEU A 54 30.70 -14.67 2.79
C LEU A 54 29.26 -14.90 2.31
N ALA A 55 29.09 -14.96 1.00
CA ALA A 55 27.83 -15.24 0.32
C ALA A 55 27.68 -16.74 0.06
N VAL A 56 26.96 -17.44 0.93
CA VAL A 56 26.79 -18.90 0.88
C VAL A 56 25.52 -19.27 0.12
N VAL A 57 25.68 -19.96 -1.01
CA VAL A 57 24.61 -20.50 -1.85
C VAL A 57 24.75 -22.01 -1.97
N SER A 58 23.66 -22.75 -2.13
CA SER A 58 23.71 -24.22 -2.21
C SER A 58 24.11 -24.70 -3.61
N ALA A 59 24.88 -25.78 -3.70
CA ALA A 59 25.13 -26.50 -4.95
C ALA A 59 23.89 -27.19 -5.55
N ALA A 60 22.74 -27.18 -4.85
CA ALA A 60 21.52 -27.84 -5.30
C ALA A 60 20.89 -27.20 -6.54
N ALA A 61 21.03 -25.89 -6.70
CA ALA A 61 20.47 -25.13 -7.82
C ALA A 61 21.19 -23.79 -8.02
N PRO A 62 21.12 -23.18 -9.21
CA PRO A 62 21.58 -21.82 -9.42
C PRO A 62 20.88 -20.81 -8.52
N VAL A 63 21.62 -19.76 -8.13
CA VAL A 63 21.11 -18.68 -7.28
C VAL A 63 20.10 -17.81 -8.03
N THR A 64 19.04 -17.40 -7.36
CA THR A 64 18.06 -16.46 -7.93
C THR A 64 18.41 -15.00 -7.62
N ARG A 65 17.79 -14.06 -8.34
CA ARG A 65 17.97 -12.62 -8.05
C ARG A 65 17.52 -12.25 -6.63
N SER A 66 16.42 -12.85 -6.17
CA SER A 66 15.87 -12.62 -4.83
C SER A 66 16.84 -13.11 -3.73
N ASP A 67 17.44 -14.27 -3.92
CA ASP A 67 18.44 -14.83 -3.01
C ASP A 67 19.65 -13.91 -2.88
N TRP A 68 20.16 -13.41 -4.01
CA TRP A 68 21.33 -12.54 -4.05
C TRP A 68 21.07 -11.15 -3.46
N ALA A 69 19.83 -10.66 -3.50
CA ALA A 69 19.45 -9.40 -2.83
C ALA A 69 19.72 -9.44 -1.31
N THR A 70 19.75 -10.62 -0.69
CA THR A 70 20.14 -10.77 0.72
C THR A 70 21.64 -10.56 0.93
N VAL A 71 22.46 -11.02 -0.01
CA VAL A 71 23.91 -10.79 -0.03
C VAL A 71 24.21 -9.31 -0.26
N GLU A 72 23.53 -8.67 -1.20
CA GLU A 72 23.67 -7.24 -1.49
C GLU A 72 23.42 -6.38 -0.24
N ARG A 73 22.35 -6.68 0.51
CA ARG A 73 22.06 -6.01 1.77
C ARG A 73 23.14 -6.23 2.83
N ALA A 74 23.73 -7.42 2.89
CA ALA A 74 24.79 -7.74 3.84
C ALA A 74 26.14 -7.09 3.49
N ALA A 75 26.45 -7.03 2.19
CA ALA A 75 27.64 -6.44 1.62
C ALA A 75 27.53 -4.92 1.40
N ALA A 76 26.43 -4.29 1.82
CA ALA A 76 26.20 -2.87 1.63
C ALA A 76 27.28 -1.98 2.29
N ARG A 77 27.92 -2.47 3.37
CA ARG A 77 28.91 -1.71 4.16
C ARG A 77 30.34 -2.24 4.04
N THR A 78 30.57 -3.21 3.15
CA THR A 78 31.82 -3.98 3.08
C THR A 78 32.09 -4.33 1.63
N ASP A 79 33.25 -3.90 1.13
CA ASP A 79 33.64 -4.13 -0.26
C ASP A 79 33.93 -5.62 -0.57
N PRO A 80 34.74 -6.34 0.23
CA PRO A 80 35.08 -7.73 -0.07
C PRO A 80 33.90 -8.68 0.18
N VAL A 81 33.49 -9.33 -0.90
CA VAL A 81 32.51 -10.42 -0.91
C VAL A 81 33.20 -11.66 -1.45
N ILE A 82 33.05 -12.78 -0.74
CA ILE A 82 33.51 -14.11 -1.17
C ILE A 82 32.29 -14.99 -1.36
N ALA A 83 32.10 -15.53 -2.56
CA ALA A 83 30.97 -16.41 -2.84
C ALA A 83 31.36 -17.87 -2.58
N VAL A 84 30.48 -18.59 -1.89
CA VAL A 84 30.68 -19.97 -1.47
C VAL A 84 29.54 -20.82 -2.00
N VAL A 85 29.86 -21.81 -2.82
CA VAL A 85 28.93 -22.87 -3.20
C VAL A 85 29.06 -23.99 -2.17
N SER A 86 28.05 -24.16 -1.33
CA SER A 86 28.03 -25.14 -0.24
C SER A 86 27.46 -26.49 -0.70
N LYS A 87 27.60 -27.53 0.14
CA LYS A 87 27.08 -28.89 -0.09
C LYS A 87 27.67 -29.56 -1.34
N VAL A 88 28.93 -29.26 -1.66
CA VAL A 88 29.64 -29.84 -2.81
C VAL A 88 29.94 -31.34 -2.65
N ASP A 89 29.74 -31.88 -1.45
CA ASP A 89 29.73 -33.31 -1.14
C ASP A 89 28.48 -34.02 -1.65
N ALA A 90 27.31 -33.35 -1.63
CA ALA A 90 26.04 -33.93 -2.02
C ALA A 90 25.75 -33.81 -3.53
N HIS A 91 26.35 -32.83 -4.21
CA HIS A 91 26.02 -32.49 -5.59
C HIS A 91 27.23 -32.61 -6.51
N ARG A 92 27.27 -33.64 -7.38
CA ARG A 92 28.40 -33.89 -8.30
C ARG A 92 28.61 -32.76 -9.32
N GLY A 93 27.52 -32.13 -9.78
CA GLY A 93 27.52 -31.03 -10.76
C GLY A 93 27.71 -29.62 -10.17
N TRP A 94 28.34 -29.52 -9.00
CA TRP A 94 28.47 -28.24 -8.28
C TRP A 94 29.37 -27.23 -9.01
N ARG A 95 30.31 -27.69 -9.86
CA ARG A 95 31.23 -26.81 -10.60
C ARG A 95 30.50 -26.05 -11.69
N GLU A 96 29.56 -26.71 -12.36
CA GLU A 96 28.65 -26.12 -13.33
C GLU A 96 27.76 -25.07 -12.65
N VAL A 97 27.17 -25.42 -11.49
CA VAL A 97 26.36 -24.47 -10.69
C VAL A 97 27.19 -23.26 -10.26
N LEU A 98 28.45 -23.45 -9.85
CA LEU A 98 29.35 -22.35 -9.51
C LEU A 98 29.61 -21.44 -10.71
N ALA A 99 29.91 -22.01 -11.88
CA ALA A 99 30.15 -21.25 -13.10
C ALA A 99 28.90 -20.46 -13.52
N THR A 100 27.71 -21.08 -13.47
CA THR A 100 26.43 -20.43 -13.74
C THR A 100 26.18 -19.28 -12.76
N ASN A 101 26.37 -19.52 -11.45
CA ASN A 101 26.14 -18.50 -10.43
C ASN A 101 27.08 -17.31 -10.61
N ARG A 102 28.37 -17.56 -10.90
CA ARG A 102 29.34 -16.52 -11.19
C ARG A 102 28.89 -15.65 -12.38
N ALA A 103 28.43 -16.26 -13.46
CA ALA A 103 27.95 -15.53 -14.64
C ALA A 103 26.69 -14.70 -14.34
N LEU A 104 25.70 -15.29 -13.66
CA LEU A 104 24.47 -14.61 -13.27
C LEU A 104 24.75 -13.38 -12.39
N VAL A 105 25.52 -13.58 -11.33
CA VAL A 105 25.84 -12.52 -10.38
C VAL A 105 26.64 -11.38 -11.03
N ALA A 106 27.61 -11.72 -11.88
CA ALA A 106 28.38 -10.75 -12.66
C ALA A 106 27.52 -9.95 -13.66
N SER A 107 26.40 -10.52 -14.12
CA SER A 107 25.44 -9.86 -15.02
C SER A 107 24.51 -8.89 -14.29
N TRP A 108 24.19 -9.16 -13.01
CA TRP A 108 23.26 -8.32 -12.24
C TRP A 108 23.89 -7.03 -11.74
N ASP A 109 25.17 -7.07 -11.35
CA ASP A 109 25.90 -5.90 -10.88
C ASP A 109 27.39 -6.04 -11.20
N ALA A 110 27.96 -5.00 -11.82
CA ALA A 110 29.37 -4.94 -12.18
C ALA A 110 30.30 -5.11 -10.98
N ARG A 111 29.84 -4.75 -9.78
CA ARG A 111 30.57 -4.94 -8.51
C ARG A 111 31.02 -6.37 -8.28
N TYR A 112 30.23 -7.36 -8.71
CA TYR A 112 30.49 -8.77 -8.39
C TYR A 112 31.27 -9.52 -9.48
N ARG A 113 31.69 -8.84 -10.56
CA ARG A 113 32.45 -9.47 -11.66
C ARG A 113 33.78 -10.08 -11.19
N SER A 114 34.42 -9.48 -10.20
CA SER A 114 35.68 -9.92 -9.61
C SER A 114 35.50 -10.70 -8.31
N THR A 115 34.26 -11.01 -7.89
CA THR A 115 33.99 -11.78 -6.67
C THR A 115 34.63 -13.16 -6.80
N PRO A 116 35.51 -13.57 -5.87
CA PRO A 116 36.06 -14.92 -5.88
C PRO A 116 34.97 -15.93 -5.47
N TRP A 117 34.98 -17.09 -6.13
CA TRP A 117 34.04 -18.19 -5.87
C TRP A 117 34.79 -19.45 -5.46
N VAL A 118 34.33 -20.12 -4.41
CA VAL A 118 34.91 -21.36 -3.90
C VAL A 118 33.81 -22.38 -3.53
N GLY A 119 34.10 -23.67 -3.69
CA GLY A 119 33.22 -24.74 -3.23
C GLY A 119 33.56 -25.15 -1.80
N ALA A 120 32.55 -25.46 -0.98
CA ALA A 120 32.77 -25.90 0.39
C ALA A 120 31.79 -27.01 0.83
N ALA A 121 32.29 -27.98 1.59
CA ALA A 121 31.49 -28.96 2.30
C ALA A 121 31.72 -28.77 3.80
N ALA A 122 30.97 -27.86 4.42
CA ALA A 122 31.23 -27.45 5.80
C ALA A 122 30.65 -28.39 6.87
N ALA A 123 29.59 -29.11 6.54
CA ALA A 123 28.94 -30.09 7.41
C ALA A 123 28.45 -31.28 6.55
N PRO A 124 29.38 -32.06 5.96
CA PRO A 124 29.00 -33.18 5.11
C PRO A 124 28.31 -34.28 5.92
N GLY A 125 27.37 -34.99 5.30
CA GLY A 125 26.74 -36.17 5.94
C GLY A 125 27.70 -37.34 6.11
N LEU A 126 28.77 -37.40 5.31
CA LEU A 126 29.82 -38.41 5.32
C LEU A 126 31.18 -37.76 5.03
N GLY A 127 32.21 -38.13 5.82
CA GLY A 127 33.58 -37.64 5.66
C GLY A 127 33.88 -36.35 6.44
N GLU A 128 35.08 -35.82 6.24
CA GLU A 128 35.55 -34.60 6.92
C GLU A 128 35.09 -33.33 6.22
N ALA A 129 34.93 -32.25 6.98
CA ALA A 129 34.58 -30.95 6.45
C ALA A 129 35.67 -30.43 5.50
N ARG A 130 35.31 -30.17 4.24
CA ARG A 130 36.19 -29.60 3.22
C ARG A 130 35.95 -28.10 3.11
N VAL A 131 36.70 -27.34 3.90
CA VAL A 131 36.64 -25.88 3.96
C VAL A 131 38.01 -25.21 3.82
N ASP A 132 39.08 -25.96 3.57
CA ASP A 132 40.44 -25.43 3.55
C ASP A 132 40.66 -24.38 2.46
N ASP A 133 40.13 -24.61 1.26
CA ASP A 133 40.18 -23.63 0.16
C ASP A 133 39.44 -22.33 0.54
N LEU A 134 38.31 -22.45 1.24
CA LEU A 134 37.55 -21.30 1.73
C LEU A 134 38.33 -20.54 2.81
N VAL A 135 38.95 -21.27 3.75
CA VAL A 135 39.76 -20.69 4.83
C VAL A 135 40.98 -19.96 4.25
N ALA A 136 41.68 -20.59 3.30
CA ALA A 136 42.84 -20.00 2.63
C ALA A 136 42.46 -18.73 1.86
N LEU A 137 41.36 -18.78 1.09
CA LEU A 137 40.85 -17.62 0.36
C LEU A 137 40.44 -16.48 1.30
N LEU A 138 39.68 -16.79 2.35
CA LEU A 138 39.26 -15.79 3.33
C LEU A 138 40.44 -15.15 4.04
N ARG A 139 41.43 -15.94 4.48
CA ARG A 139 42.64 -15.40 5.12
C ARG A 139 43.40 -14.47 4.17
N GLY A 140 43.60 -14.89 2.92
CA GLY A 140 44.28 -14.07 1.92
C GLY A 140 43.54 -12.78 1.57
N GLU A 141 42.20 -12.78 1.59
CA GLU A 141 41.39 -11.55 1.46
C GLU A 141 41.54 -10.65 2.69
N LEU A 142 41.47 -11.21 3.90
CA LEU A 142 41.58 -10.45 5.15
C LEU A 142 42.97 -9.82 5.35
N GLU A 143 44.03 -10.50 4.93
CA GLU A 143 45.41 -9.99 4.99
C GLU A 143 45.63 -8.78 4.07
N ARG A 144 44.92 -8.73 2.93
CA ARG A 144 44.97 -7.59 2.00
C ARG A 144 44.26 -6.34 2.52
N ILE A 145 43.39 -6.49 3.53
CA ILE A 145 42.66 -5.39 4.16
C ILE A 145 43.48 -4.91 5.35
N PRO A 146 43.98 -3.67 5.42
CA PRO A 146 44.80 -3.26 6.57
C PRO A 146 43.96 -3.29 7.86
N LEU A 147 44.56 -3.74 8.97
CA LEU A 147 43.97 -3.72 10.31
C LEU A 147 43.75 -2.27 10.75
N HIS A 148 42.60 -1.68 10.43
CA HIS A 148 42.29 -0.32 10.85
C HIS A 148 41.58 -0.33 12.21
N GLY A 149 42.33 -0.05 13.26
CA GLY A 149 41.75 0.49 14.48
C GLY A 149 41.16 1.87 14.17
N SER A 150 39.89 2.08 14.52
CA SER A 150 39.10 3.30 14.28
C SER A 150 38.46 3.41 12.90
N ARG A 151 37.13 3.26 12.92
CA ARG A 151 36.15 3.93 12.04
C ARG A 151 36.64 4.16 10.61
N ARG A 152 36.55 3.13 9.77
CA ARG A 152 36.19 3.37 8.36
C ARG A 152 34.79 3.96 8.38
N ARG A 153 34.69 5.29 8.52
CA ARG A 153 33.51 6.05 8.12
C ARG A 153 33.42 5.81 6.61
N VAL A 154 32.64 4.80 6.26
CA VAL A 154 32.19 4.59 4.88
C VAL A 154 31.53 5.91 4.47
N PRO A 155 31.95 6.55 3.36
CA PRO A 155 31.19 7.64 2.76
C PRO A 155 29.77 7.10 2.57
N ALA A 156 28.77 7.78 3.15
CA ALA A 156 27.40 7.31 3.30
C ALA A 156 26.90 6.45 2.12
N ALA A 157 27.09 5.14 2.22
CA ALA A 157 26.37 4.17 1.40
C ALA A 157 24.95 4.19 1.95
N ARG A 158 24.09 4.95 1.26
CA ARG A 158 22.66 5.20 1.51
C ARG A 158 22.10 4.41 2.70
N ARG A 159 22.13 5.04 3.88
CA ARG A 159 21.14 4.73 4.91
C ARG A 159 19.79 4.85 4.21
N GLY A 160 18.93 3.83 4.33
CA GLY A 160 17.51 4.04 4.13
C GLY A 160 17.07 5.27 4.95
N PRO A 161 16.05 6.01 4.51
CA PRO A 161 15.67 7.27 5.13
C PRO A 161 15.45 7.07 6.62
N ASP A 162 15.81 8.07 7.43
CA ASP A 162 15.60 8.04 8.87
C ASP A 162 14.12 7.67 9.13
N PRO A 163 13.80 6.65 9.96
CA PRO A 163 12.42 6.25 10.21
C PRO A 163 11.53 7.41 10.69
N THR A 164 12.12 8.39 11.39
CA THR A 164 11.41 9.58 11.84
C THR A 164 11.15 10.57 10.70
N GLU A 165 12.10 10.71 9.77
CA GLU A 165 11.98 11.54 8.58
C GLU A 165 10.96 10.94 7.60
N SER A 166 11.03 9.62 7.36
CA SER A 166 10.07 8.88 6.56
C SER A 166 8.64 9.06 7.08
N ARG A 167 8.45 8.92 8.39
CA ARG A 167 7.14 9.14 9.03
C ARG A 167 6.68 10.59 8.88
N ARG A 168 7.57 11.58 9.05
CA ARG A 168 7.21 13.01 8.89
C ARG A 168 6.80 13.31 7.45
N VAL A 169 7.54 12.82 6.46
CA VAL A 169 7.21 12.97 5.04
C VAL A 169 5.86 12.31 4.74
N LEU A 170 5.64 11.07 5.18
CA LEU A 170 4.36 10.37 4.99
C LEU A 170 3.18 11.11 5.64
N GLN A 171 3.33 11.60 6.88
CA GLN A 171 2.26 12.36 7.55
C GLN A 171 1.98 13.70 6.85
N ARG A 172 3.01 14.40 6.36
CA ARG A 172 2.84 15.63 5.56
C ARG A 172 2.11 15.32 4.25
N THR A 173 2.52 14.27 3.54
CA THR A 173 1.91 13.83 2.28
C THR A 173 0.45 13.42 2.50
N ARG A 174 0.14 12.70 3.59
CA ARG A 174 -1.23 12.38 3.99
C ARG A 174 -2.09 13.62 4.13
N LEU A 175 -1.65 14.60 4.91
CA LEU A 175 -2.42 15.83 5.15
C LEU A 175 -2.64 16.62 3.85
N ARG A 176 -1.63 16.69 2.97
CA ARG A 176 -1.76 17.31 1.65
C ARG A 176 -2.80 16.57 0.78
N LEU A 177 -2.72 15.26 0.69
CA LEU A 177 -3.63 14.45 -0.12
C LEU A 177 -5.06 14.49 0.39
N LEU A 178 -5.28 14.42 1.71
CA LEU A 178 -6.62 14.56 2.31
C LEU A 178 -7.25 15.91 2.00
N ARG A 179 -6.44 16.98 1.95
CA ARG A 179 -6.91 18.30 1.50
C ARG A 179 -7.29 18.27 0.03
N VAL A 180 -6.47 17.71 -0.84
CA VAL A 180 -6.79 17.60 -2.28
C VAL A 180 -8.09 16.82 -2.51
N VAL A 181 -8.26 15.67 -1.87
CA VAL A 181 -9.49 14.86 -1.98
C VAL A 181 -10.71 15.68 -1.52
N ARG A 182 -10.58 16.42 -0.41
CA ARG A 182 -11.65 17.28 0.11
C ARG A 182 -12.01 18.40 -0.87
N ASP A 183 -11.02 19.14 -1.36
CA ASP A 183 -11.22 20.29 -2.25
C ASP A 183 -11.81 19.84 -3.59
N ARG A 184 -11.30 18.74 -4.15
CA ARG A 184 -11.81 18.18 -5.41
C ARG A 184 -13.21 17.60 -5.27
N SER A 185 -13.53 16.98 -4.13
CA SER A 185 -14.89 16.52 -3.85
C SER A 185 -15.87 17.68 -3.69
N ALA A 186 -15.44 18.80 -3.10
CA ALA A 186 -16.28 19.99 -2.95
C ALA A 186 -16.55 20.63 -4.32
N ALA A 187 -15.51 20.82 -5.13
CA ALA A 187 -15.64 21.34 -6.50
C ALA A 187 -16.57 20.48 -7.36
N LEU A 188 -16.37 19.15 -7.35
CA LEU A 188 -17.22 18.21 -8.08
C LEU A 188 -18.69 18.27 -7.64
N ARG A 189 -18.93 18.42 -6.33
CA ARG A 189 -20.30 18.59 -5.82
C ARG A 189 -20.95 19.84 -6.36
N ASP A 190 -20.22 20.95 -6.38
CA ASP A 190 -20.76 22.23 -6.80
C ASP A 190 -21.06 22.19 -8.31
N GLU A 191 -20.16 21.63 -9.13
CA GLU A 191 -20.36 21.38 -10.56
C GLU A 191 -21.60 20.49 -10.84
N LEU A 192 -21.71 19.36 -10.14
CA LEU A 192 -22.83 18.43 -10.34
C LEU A 192 -24.17 18.99 -9.85
N ARG A 193 -24.17 19.85 -8.83
CA ARG A 193 -25.37 20.53 -8.34
C ARG A 193 -25.86 21.60 -9.29
N GLU A 194 -24.94 22.37 -9.86
CA GLU A 194 -25.26 23.34 -10.91
C GLU A 194 -25.86 22.62 -12.12
N ALA A 195 -25.22 21.54 -12.58
CA ALA A 195 -25.76 20.70 -13.65
C ALA A 195 -27.14 20.10 -13.30
N ALA A 196 -27.37 19.68 -12.05
CA ALA A 196 -28.67 19.17 -11.59
C ALA A 196 -29.78 20.24 -11.66
N ALA A 197 -29.45 21.50 -11.40
CA ALA A 197 -30.39 22.62 -11.47
C ALA A 197 -30.84 22.91 -12.91
N GLU A 198 -29.99 22.61 -13.90
CA GLU A 198 -30.28 22.81 -15.32
C GLU A 198 -31.07 21.66 -15.97
N VAL A 199 -31.19 20.50 -15.30
CA VAL A 199 -31.90 19.33 -15.85
C VAL A 199 -33.35 19.67 -16.19
N GLY A 200 -33.72 19.42 -17.45
CA GLY A 200 -35.09 19.53 -17.96
C GLY A 200 -35.88 18.22 -17.85
N VAL A 201 -37.16 18.27 -18.26
CA VAL A 201 -38.05 17.09 -18.24
C VAL A 201 -37.46 15.96 -19.10
N GLY A 202 -37.31 14.77 -18.52
CA GLY A 202 -36.78 13.59 -19.21
C GLY A 202 -35.25 13.55 -19.34
N GLY A 203 -34.53 14.54 -18.80
CA GLY A 203 -33.06 14.63 -18.87
C GLY A 203 -32.30 13.77 -17.85
N SER A 204 -32.98 12.99 -17.02
CA SER A 204 -32.37 12.23 -15.91
C SER A 204 -31.33 11.21 -16.38
N ALA A 205 -31.58 10.48 -17.47
CA ALA A 205 -30.63 9.49 -17.99
C ALA A 205 -29.32 10.13 -18.49
N GLY A 206 -29.41 11.31 -19.13
CA GLY A 206 -28.24 12.07 -19.56
C GLY A 206 -27.44 12.60 -18.37
N PHE A 207 -28.13 13.07 -17.33
CA PHE A 207 -27.49 13.50 -16.09
C PHE A 207 -26.82 12.32 -15.36
N GLU A 208 -27.44 11.14 -15.33
CA GLU A 208 -26.84 9.94 -14.74
C GLU A 208 -25.56 9.51 -15.48
N ALA A 209 -25.54 9.61 -16.81
CA ALA A 209 -24.34 9.36 -17.62
C ALA A 209 -23.23 10.38 -17.33
N LEU A 210 -23.59 11.67 -17.17
CA LEU A 210 -22.65 12.73 -16.78
C LEU A 210 -22.04 12.44 -15.41
N VAL A 211 -22.85 12.11 -14.40
CA VAL A 211 -22.36 11.76 -13.05
C VAL A 211 -21.43 10.55 -13.09
N ARG A 212 -21.74 9.53 -13.89
CA ARG A 212 -20.88 8.34 -14.07
C ARG A 212 -19.53 8.72 -14.69
N ALA A 213 -19.54 9.54 -15.74
CA ALA A 213 -18.31 10.02 -16.38
C ALA A 213 -17.47 10.89 -15.42
N ALA A 214 -18.11 11.80 -14.69
CA ALA A 214 -17.45 12.65 -13.71
C ALA A 214 -16.86 11.85 -12.53
N SER A 215 -17.57 10.82 -12.07
CA SER A 215 -17.09 9.87 -11.05
C SER A 215 -15.84 9.13 -11.51
N HIS A 216 -15.83 8.65 -12.76
CA HIS A 216 -14.66 7.98 -13.35
C HIS A 216 -13.47 8.95 -13.47
N GLY A 217 -13.70 10.17 -13.97
CA GLY A 217 -12.69 11.21 -14.07
C GLY A 217 -12.12 11.63 -12.70
N PHE A 218 -12.95 11.68 -11.66
CA PHE A 218 -12.50 11.91 -10.30
C PHE A 218 -11.57 10.79 -9.81
N HIS A 219 -11.96 9.52 -9.98
CA HIS A 219 -11.18 8.37 -9.56
C HIS A 219 -9.78 8.35 -10.21
N VAL A 220 -9.72 8.51 -11.54
CA VAL A 220 -8.45 8.56 -12.28
C VAL A 220 -7.57 9.71 -11.80
N ALA A 221 -8.13 10.93 -11.73
CA ALA A 221 -7.37 12.11 -11.36
C ALA A 221 -6.84 12.05 -9.91
N VAL A 222 -7.62 11.50 -8.97
CA VAL A 222 -7.17 11.30 -7.58
C VAL A 222 -6.09 10.23 -7.51
N GLY A 223 -6.22 9.13 -8.25
CA GLY A 223 -5.18 8.10 -8.35
C GLY A 223 -3.85 8.68 -8.81
N GLU A 224 -3.86 9.38 -9.94
CA GLU A 224 -2.66 10.03 -10.48
C GLU A 224 -2.03 11.04 -9.51
N GLU A 225 -2.83 11.80 -8.76
CA GLU A 225 -2.31 12.73 -7.75
C GLU A 225 -1.68 12.00 -6.57
N VAL A 226 -2.31 10.91 -6.12
CA VAL A 226 -1.79 10.06 -5.04
C VAL A 226 -0.45 9.47 -5.44
N ASP A 227 -0.34 8.90 -6.65
CA ASP A 227 0.90 8.31 -7.14
C ASP A 227 1.99 9.37 -7.30
N ARG A 228 1.68 10.51 -7.93
CA ARG A 228 2.62 11.65 -8.04
C ARG A 228 3.11 12.15 -6.68
N ALA A 229 2.24 12.17 -5.67
CA ALA A 229 2.62 12.61 -4.33
C ALA A 229 3.51 11.59 -3.60
N VAL A 230 3.26 10.30 -3.79
CA VAL A 230 4.11 9.22 -3.25
C VAL A 230 5.47 9.18 -3.95
N ASP A 231 5.51 9.37 -5.27
CA ASP A 231 6.75 9.46 -6.04
C ASP A 231 7.59 10.66 -5.62
N ALA A 232 6.97 11.83 -5.43
CA ALA A 232 7.65 13.01 -4.92
C ALA A 232 8.21 12.79 -3.51
N ALA A 233 7.46 12.08 -2.65
CA ALA A 233 7.93 11.71 -1.31
C ALA A 233 9.09 10.69 -1.36
N ALA A 234 9.05 9.71 -2.28
CA ALA A 234 10.14 8.77 -2.49
C ALA A 234 11.42 9.49 -2.97
N ALA A 235 11.27 10.46 -3.89
CA ALA A 235 12.35 11.29 -4.39
C ALA A 235 12.95 12.19 -3.28
N GLU A 236 12.11 12.78 -2.43
CA GLU A 236 12.54 13.57 -1.25
C GLU A 236 13.39 12.72 -0.29
N LEU A 237 13.02 11.46 -0.09
CA LEU A 237 13.71 10.51 0.77
C LEU A 237 14.89 9.77 0.10
N GLY A 238 15.09 9.95 -1.22
CA GLY A 238 16.14 9.26 -1.98
C GLY A 238 15.95 7.74 -2.08
N VAL A 239 14.72 7.25 -1.95
CA VAL A 239 14.35 5.83 -2.02
C VAL A 239 13.70 5.47 -3.36
N VAL A 240 13.71 4.19 -3.70
CA VAL A 240 12.99 3.69 -4.88
C VAL A 240 11.49 3.79 -4.60
N ALA A 241 10.75 4.34 -5.58
CA ALA A 241 9.30 4.44 -5.52
C ALA A 241 8.66 3.06 -5.32
N ALA A 242 7.62 3.05 -4.50
CA ALA A 242 6.92 1.82 -4.19
C ALA A 242 6.15 1.31 -5.41
N PRO A 243 6.29 0.04 -5.86
CA PRO A 243 5.47 -0.50 -6.94
C PRO A 243 3.99 -0.27 -6.66
N ASP A 244 3.26 0.13 -7.70
CA ASP A 244 1.85 0.45 -7.60
C ASP A 244 1.04 -0.78 -7.16
N PRO A 245 0.30 -0.70 -6.04
CA PRO A 245 -0.74 -1.66 -5.78
C PRO A 245 -1.83 -1.51 -6.84
N PRO A 246 -2.56 -2.59 -7.20
CA PRO A 246 -3.70 -2.48 -8.09
C PRO A 246 -4.72 -1.49 -7.50
N SER A 247 -5.10 -0.47 -8.26
CA SER A 247 -6.09 0.51 -7.82
C SER A 247 -7.41 -0.18 -7.43
N PRO A 248 -8.01 0.16 -6.28
CA PRO A 248 -9.29 -0.39 -5.90
C PRO A 248 -10.35 -0.02 -6.95
N ALA A 249 -11.26 -0.94 -7.23
CA ALA A 249 -12.32 -0.70 -8.22
C ALA A 249 -13.15 0.55 -7.81
N PRO A 250 -13.52 1.41 -8.77
CA PRO A 250 -14.30 2.60 -8.47
C PRO A 250 -15.65 2.21 -7.85
N PRO A 251 -16.18 3.02 -6.90
CA PRO A 251 -17.49 2.77 -6.33
C PRO A 251 -18.55 2.86 -7.43
N ASP A 252 -19.55 1.96 -7.40
CA ASP A 252 -20.65 2.00 -8.34
C ASP A 252 -21.55 3.21 -8.03
N PRO A 253 -21.65 4.22 -8.93
CA PRO A 253 -22.48 5.39 -8.71
C PRO A 253 -23.97 5.10 -8.96
N SER A 254 -24.37 3.86 -9.24
CA SER A 254 -25.75 3.49 -9.56
C SER A 254 -26.74 3.99 -8.52
N ARG A 255 -27.77 4.70 -8.99
CA ARG A 255 -28.84 5.20 -8.12
C ARG A 255 -29.59 4.02 -7.50
N PRO A 256 -29.87 4.02 -6.19
CA PRO A 256 -30.67 2.95 -5.59
C PRO A 256 -32.06 2.92 -6.23
N THR A 257 -32.37 1.82 -6.93
CA THR A 257 -33.64 1.60 -7.62
C THR A 257 -34.74 1.51 -6.57
N THR A 258 -35.50 2.59 -6.42
CA THR A 258 -36.51 2.73 -5.38
C THR A 258 -37.88 2.57 -6.02
N SER A 259 -38.26 1.31 -6.22
CA SER A 259 -39.57 0.88 -6.72
C SER A 259 -40.75 1.50 -5.95
N SER A 260 -40.57 1.86 -4.67
CA SER A 260 -41.61 2.48 -3.82
C SER A 260 -41.99 3.92 -4.20
N ARG A 261 -41.10 4.67 -4.85
CA ARG A 261 -41.27 6.11 -5.12
C ARG A 261 -42.29 6.41 -6.22
N GLY A 262 -42.54 5.45 -7.12
CA GLY A 262 -43.55 5.58 -8.16
C GLY A 262 -44.98 5.56 -7.63
N LEU A 263 -45.24 4.86 -6.53
CA LEU A 263 -46.55 4.79 -5.88
C LEU A 263 -46.88 6.07 -5.12
N GLU A 264 -45.91 6.61 -4.39
CA GLU A 264 -46.02 7.87 -3.65
C GLU A 264 -46.20 9.06 -4.59
N GLY A 265 -45.44 9.10 -5.70
CA GLY A 265 -45.59 10.10 -6.76
C GLY A 265 -46.94 10.03 -7.48
N ARG A 266 -47.47 8.82 -7.73
CA ARG A 266 -48.81 8.62 -8.30
C ARG A 266 -49.92 9.06 -7.34
N LEU A 267 -49.77 8.80 -6.04
CA LEU A 267 -50.74 9.26 -5.02
C LEU A 267 -50.77 10.79 -4.90
N VAL A 268 -49.61 11.44 -4.88
CA VAL A 268 -49.51 12.91 -4.86
C VAL A 268 -50.01 13.53 -6.16
N ALA A 269 -49.77 12.87 -7.31
CA ALA A 269 -50.29 13.32 -8.61
C ALA A 269 -51.83 13.23 -8.65
N VAL A 270 -52.42 12.12 -8.20
CA VAL A 270 -53.88 11.96 -8.13
C VAL A 270 -54.51 13.00 -7.18
N LEU A 271 -53.88 13.24 -6.02
CA LEU A 271 -54.34 14.26 -5.07
C LEU A 271 -54.20 15.69 -5.63
N GLY A 272 -53.09 15.99 -6.30
CA GLY A 272 -52.83 17.28 -6.95
C GLY A 272 -53.75 17.55 -8.13
N VAL A 273 -54.08 16.53 -8.92
CA VAL A 273 -55.06 16.61 -10.01
C VAL A 273 -56.46 16.87 -9.44
N GLY A 274 -56.86 16.17 -8.37
CA GLY A 274 -58.16 16.37 -7.72
C GLY A 274 -58.32 17.78 -7.13
N PHE A 275 -57.29 18.28 -6.45
CA PHE A 275 -57.28 19.63 -5.89
C PHE A 275 -57.26 20.73 -6.97
N GLY A 276 -56.42 20.56 -8.00
CA GLY A 276 -56.35 21.48 -9.15
C GLY A 276 -57.65 21.57 -9.94
N LEU A 277 -58.35 20.45 -10.10
CA LEU A 277 -59.67 20.40 -10.72
C LEU A 277 -60.72 21.16 -9.91
N GLY A 278 -60.69 21.04 -8.57
CA GLY A 278 -61.58 21.80 -7.67
C GLY A 278 -61.38 23.31 -7.76
N ILE A 279 -60.13 23.78 -7.80
CA ILE A 279 -59.80 25.20 -7.97
C ILE A 279 -60.20 25.70 -9.37
N ALA A 280 -59.94 24.92 -10.43
CA ALA A 280 -60.34 25.29 -11.78
C ALA A 280 -61.86 25.44 -11.92
N VAL A 281 -62.64 24.56 -11.30
CA VAL A 281 -64.12 24.67 -11.27
C VAL A 281 -64.58 25.88 -10.48
N ALA A 282 -63.96 26.19 -9.34
CA ALA A 282 -64.28 27.38 -8.55
C ALA A 282 -63.95 28.69 -9.31
N ALA A 283 -62.80 28.75 -9.98
CA ALA A 283 -62.37 29.89 -10.78
C ALA A 283 -63.21 30.06 -12.06
N SER A 284 -63.58 28.96 -12.72
CA SER A 284 -64.46 28.98 -13.91
C SER A 284 -65.85 29.51 -13.55
N ARG A 285 -66.38 29.19 -12.36
CA ARG A 285 -67.64 29.77 -11.84
C ARG A 285 -67.55 31.27 -11.54
N LEU A 286 -66.41 31.74 -11.01
CA LEU A 286 -66.18 33.17 -10.77
C LEU A 286 -66.11 33.97 -12.09
N LEU A 287 -65.47 33.41 -13.13
CA LEU A 287 -65.33 34.04 -14.44
C LEU A 287 -66.62 33.97 -15.28
N ALA A 288 -67.40 32.90 -15.15
CA ALA A 288 -68.70 32.78 -15.83
C ALA A 288 -69.71 33.87 -15.40
N GLY A 289 -69.52 34.50 -14.23
CA GLY A 289 -70.32 35.63 -13.76
C GLY A 289 -69.97 36.98 -14.41
N LEU A 290 -68.87 37.08 -15.15
CA LEU A 290 -68.33 38.36 -15.66
C LEU A 290 -68.65 38.66 -17.14
N VAL A 291 -69.15 37.69 -17.93
CA VAL A 291 -69.41 37.89 -19.37
C VAL A 291 -70.85 37.47 -19.72
N PRO A 292 -71.82 38.41 -19.78
CA PRO A 292 -73.16 38.14 -20.27
C PRO A 292 -73.16 38.09 -21.81
N GLY A 293 -73.48 36.93 -22.41
CA GLY A 293 -73.85 36.86 -23.83
C GLY A 293 -73.25 35.71 -24.68
N SER A 294 -72.26 34.96 -24.20
CA SER A 294 -71.77 33.74 -24.91
C SER A 294 -71.19 32.71 -23.93
N SER A 295 -72.08 32.14 -23.12
CA SER A 295 -71.75 31.19 -22.06
C SER A 295 -71.01 29.95 -22.58
N ALA A 296 -71.30 29.39 -23.75
CA ALA A 296 -70.59 28.19 -24.21
C ALA A 296 -69.08 28.41 -24.45
N VAL A 297 -68.69 29.56 -25.03
CA VAL A 297 -67.30 29.86 -25.39
C VAL A 297 -66.47 30.24 -24.16
N GLY A 298 -67.05 31.03 -23.24
CA GLY A 298 -66.39 31.42 -21.99
C GLY A 298 -66.10 30.22 -21.07
N TRP A 299 -67.01 29.26 -21.01
CA TRP A 299 -66.80 28.03 -20.23
C TRP A 299 -65.70 27.17 -20.85
N ALA A 300 -65.73 26.92 -22.16
CA ALA A 300 -64.71 26.14 -22.85
C ALA A 300 -63.31 26.76 -22.68
N ALA A 301 -63.17 28.07 -22.90
CA ALA A 301 -61.91 28.79 -22.73
C ALA A 301 -61.42 28.78 -21.27
N GLY A 302 -62.33 28.95 -20.29
CA GLY A 302 -62.00 28.89 -18.87
C GLY A 302 -61.52 27.52 -18.41
N THR A 303 -62.19 26.44 -18.84
CA THR A 303 -61.73 25.06 -18.57
C THR A 303 -60.39 24.76 -19.23
N ALA A 304 -60.18 25.19 -20.48
CA ALA A 304 -58.92 24.98 -21.18
C ALA A 304 -57.75 25.70 -20.47
N ALA A 305 -57.95 26.96 -20.06
CA ALA A 305 -56.97 27.73 -19.30
C ALA A 305 -56.71 27.13 -17.91
N GLY A 306 -57.76 26.67 -17.21
CA GLY A 306 -57.63 25.99 -15.92
C GLY A 306 -56.86 24.68 -16.01
N LEU A 307 -57.16 23.84 -17.00
CA LEU A 307 -56.43 22.59 -17.25
C LEU A 307 -54.96 22.85 -17.64
N ALA A 308 -54.70 23.87 -18.46
CA ALA A 308 -53.35 24.28 -18.81
C ALA A 308 -52.55 24.73 -17.58
N LEU A 309 -53.16 25.51 -16.67
CA LEU A 309 -52.53 25.94 -15.42
C LEU A 309 -52.24 24.75 -14.50
N VAL A 310 -53.19 23.82 -14.33
CA VAL A 310 -53.00 22.61 -13.52
C VAL A 310 -51.87 21.76 -14.10
N ALA A 311 -51.87 21.53 -15.42
CA ALA A 311 -50.80 20.81 -16.10
C ALA A 311 -49.44 21.50 -15.91
N TRP A 312 -49.39 22.83 -15.99
CA TRP A 312 -48.18 23.62 -15.72
C TRP A 312 -47.69 23.47 -14.27
N VAL A 313 -48.58 23.62 -13.28
CA VAL A 313 -48.22 23.47 -11.85
C VAL A 313 -47.73 22.05 -11.54
N VAL A 314 -48.43 21.02 -12.03
CA VAL A 314 -48.03 19.62 -11.83
C VAL A 314 -46.67 19.36 -12.49
N ARG A 315 -46.45 19.86 -13.71
CA ARG A 315 -45.16 19.74 -14.40
C ARG A 315 -44.05 20.50 -13.67
N ALA A 316 -44.31 21.71 -13.20
CA ALA A 316 -43.34 22.52 -12.45
C ALA A 316 -42.98 21.86 -11.11
N ARG A 317 -43.97 21.34 -10.37
CA ARG A 317 -43.73 20.62 -9.10
C ARG A 317 -43.00 19.30 -9.32
N GLY A 318 -43.35 18.56 -10.37
CA GLY A 318 -42.63 17.34 -10.77
C GLY A 318 -41.16 17.63 -11.08
N LEU A 319 -40.89 18.68 -11.86
CA LEU A 319 -39.54 19.15 -12.16
C LEU A 319 -38.73 19.52 -10.91
N LEU A 320 -39.32 20.30 -9.99
CA LEU A 320 -38.67 20.70 -8.75
C LEU A 320 -38.37 19.49 -7.85
N HIS A 321 -39.31 18.53 -7.78
CA HIS A 321 -39.11 17.30 -7.04
C HIS A 321 -37.97 16.47 -7.66
N ASP A 322 -38.00 16.26 -8.98
CA ASP A 322 -36.96 15.50 -9.68
C ASP A 322 -35.58 16.11 -9.45
N ARG A 323 -35.44 17.44 -9.55
CA ARG A 323 -34.19 18.15 -9.25
C ARG A 323 -33.76 17.98 -7.80
N ALA A 324 -34.67 18.03 -6.83
CA ALA A 324 -34.34 17.81 -5.43
C ALA A 324 -33.84 16.37 -5.17
N VAL A 325 -34.43 15.37 -5.85
CA VAL A 325 -33.95 13.99 -5.75
C VAL A 325 -32.59 13.82 -6.44
N LEU A 326 -32.34 14.53 -7.55
CA LEU A 326 -31.01 14.55 -8.19
C LEU A 326 -29.95 15.22 -7.31
N ASP A 327 -30.25 16.37 -6.71
CA ASP A 327 -29.35 17.06 -5.77
C ASP A 327 -28.97 16.17 -4.59
N ARG A 328 -29.97 15.53 -3.96
CA ARG A 328 -29.71 14.58 -2.87
C ARG A 328 -28.83 13.41 -3.32
N TRP A 329 -29.12 12.84 -4.49
CA TRP A 329 -28.34 11.74 -5.03
C TRP A 329 -26.88 12.16 -5.33
N VAL A 330 -26.67 13.36 -5.87
CA VAL A 330 -25.32 13.94 -6.06
C VAL A 330 -24.56 14.02 -4.75
N VAL A 331 -25.20 14.47 -3.66
CA VAL A 331 -24.57 14.52 -2.34
C VAL A 331 -24.12 13.14 -1.87
N GLU A 332 -24.97 12.11 -2.06
CA GLU A 332 -24.66 10.73 -1.71
C GLU A 332 -23.49 10.18 -2.55
N VAL A 333 -23.50 10.41 -3.87
CA VAL A 333 -22.42 9.99 -4.79
C VAL A 333 -21.09 10.66 -4.43
N VAL A 334 -21.08 11.98 -4.22
CA VAL A 334 -19.84 12.70 -3.88
C VAL A 334 -19.31 12.28 -2.51
N ALA A 335 -20.18 12.01 -1.54
CA ALA A 335 -19.75 11.48 -0.24
C ALA A 335 -19.05 10.11 -0.41
N ALA A 336 -19.59 9.23 -1.24
CA ALA A 336 -18.98 7.94 -1.56
C ALA A 336 -17.64 8.09 -2.28
N LEU A 337 -17.54 9.00 -3.26
CA LEU A 337 -16.29 9.30 -3.97
C LEU A 337 -15.22 9.86 -3.03
N ARG A 338 -15.60 10.76 -2.13
CA ARG A 338 -14.70 11.28 -1.11
C ARG A 338 -14.15 10.16 -0.22
N TRP A 339 -15.03 9.32 0.31
CA TRP A 339 -14.63 8.16 1.13
C TRP A 339 -13.66 7.25 0.37
N HIS A 340 -13.96 6.95 -0.89
CA HIS A 340 -13.10 6.14 -1.75
C HIS A 340 -11.74 6.80 -2.00
N GLY A 341 -11.70 8.10 -2.26
CA GLY A 341 -10.45 8.85 -2.39
C GLY A 341 -9.62 8.85 -1.10
N GLU A 342 -10.26 8.98 0.07
CA GLU A 342 -9.59 8.86 1.37
C GLU A 342 -9.02 7.44 1.60
N ALA A 343 -9.73 6.39 1.14
CA ALA A 343 -9.26 5.01 1.20
C ALA A 343 -8.05 4.77 0.29
N MET A 344 -8.06 5.26 -0.96
CA MET A 344 -6.92 5.17 -1.89
C MET A 344 -5.65 5.79 -1.30
N VAL A 345 -5.79 6.96 -0.66
CA VAL A 345 -4.68 7.63 0.04
C VAL A 345 -4.14 6.75 1.16
N ALA A 346 -5.01 6.16 1.99
CA ALA A 346 -4.60 5.32 3.10
C ALA A 346 -3.89 4.05 2.63
N GLU A 347 -4.43 3.35 1.63
CA GLU A 347 -3.86 2.13 1.07
C GLU A 347 -2.50 2.40 0.42
N ARG A 348 -2.37 3.46 -0.39
CA ARG A 348 -1.12 3.79 -1.07
C ARG A 348 -0.03 4.21 -0.08
N LEU A 349 -0.36 5.01 0.92
CA LEU A 349 0.60 5.42 1.96
C LEU A 349 1.02 4.25 2.84
N LEU A 350 0.12 3.31 3.14
CA LEU A 350 0.46 2.10 3.87
C LEU A 350 1.40 1.20 3.06
N ALA A 351 1.14 1.04 1.75
CA ALA A 351 2.04 0.33 0.85
C ALA A 351 3.43 0.99 0.83
N ALA A 352 3.50 2.31 0.71
CA ALA A 352 4.75 3.07 0.77
C ALA A 352 5.48 2.89 2.11
N GLU A 353 4.78 3.03 3.25
CA GLU A 353 5.35 2.84 4.59
C GLU A 353 5.94 1.44 4.76
N SER A 354 5.23 0.40 4.31
CA SER A 354 5.69 -0.99 4.44
C SER A 354 6.99 -1.29 3.67
N GLN A 355 7.23 -0.55 2.58
CA GLN A 355 8.40 -0.74 1.73
C GLN A 355 9.57 0.14 2.12
N TRP A 356 9.30 1.33 2.68
CA TRP A 356 10.32 2.23 3.20
C TRP A 356 10.74 1.87 4.62
N ALA A 357 9.95 1.06 5.33
CA ALA A 357 10.31 0.54 6.63
C ALA A 357 11.62 -0.26 6.54
N PRO A 358 12.62 0.04 7.39
CA PRO A 358 13.80 -0.81 7.48
C PRO A 358 13.34 -2.22 7.86
N ALA A 359 13.92 -3.25 7.22
CA ALA A 359 13.67 -4.64 7.58
C ALA A 359 13.81 -4.78 9.10
N ALA A 360 12.69 -5.03 9.79
CA ALA A 360 12.66 -5.04 11.24
C ALA A 360 13.75 -5.99 11.75
N PRO A 361 14.53 -5.61 12.78
CA PRO A 361 15.43 -6.57 13.41
C PRO A 361 14.57 -7.75 13.85
N ALA A 362 14.98 -8.97 13.48
CA ALA A 362 14.35 -10.18 13.97
C ALA A 362 14.27 -10.05 15.49
N VAL A 363 13.05 -9.85 16.01
CA VAL A 363 12.82 -9.80 17.45
C VAL A 363 13.37 -11.12 17.97
N PRO A 364 14.40 -11.13 18.84
CA PRO A 364 14.85 -12.37 19.44
C PRO A 364 13.60 -12.95 20.08
N ARG A 365 13.20 -14.13 19.60
CA ARG A 365 12.10 -14.91 20.16
C ARG A 365 12.39 -14.95 21.65
N LYS A 366 11.65 -14.15 22.45
CA LYS A 366 11.73 -14.22 23.90
C LYS A 366 11.56 -15.70 24.20
N GLU A 367 12.56 -16.32 24.83
CA GLU A 367 12.39 -17.64 25.40
C GLU A 367 11.09 -17.57 26.19
N VAL A 368 10.12 -18.35 25.74
CA VAL A 368 8.87 -18.56 26.47
C VAL A 368 9.33 -19.27 27.73
N LEU A 369 9.62 -18.50 28.77
CA LEU A 369 9.73 -19.02 30.12
C LEU A 369 8.45 -19.85 30.34
N PRO A 370 8.57 -21.13 30.73
CA PRO A 370 7.40 -21.98 30.90
C PRO A 370 6.43 -21.25 31.82
N SER A 371 5.25 -20.96 31.27
CA SER A 371 4.15 -20.30 31.96
C SER A 371 3.93 -21.06 33.27
N ARG A 372 4.24 -20.41 34.40
CA ARG A 372 3.88 -20.90 35.73
C ARG A 372 2.37 -21.14 35.68
N GLN A 373 1.94 -22.40 35.79
CA GLN A 373 0.53 -22.71 35.91
C GLN A 373 0.04 -22.05 37.19
N LEU A 374 -0.72 -20.96 37.05
CA LEU A 374 -1.48 -20.38 38.14
C LEU A 374 -2.60 -21.37 38.44
N THR A 375 -2.39 -22.19 39.47
CA THR A 375 -3.43 -23.01 40.07
C THR A 375 -4.47 -22.11 40.71
N ARG A 376 -5.74 -22.51 40.56
CA ARG A 376 -7.00 -21.82 40.94
C ARG A 376 -7.11 -21.30 42.39
N HIS A 377 -6.07 -21.44 43.22
CA HIS A 377 -6.08 -21.05 44.63
C HIS A 377 -5.59 -19.62 44.92
N ASP A 378 -4.92 -18.95 43.97
CA ASP A 378 -4.37 -17.60 44.21
C ASP A 378 -5.36 -16.45 43.94
N VAL A 379 -6.63 -16.73 43.65
CA VAL A 379 -7.62 -15.70 43.22
C VAL A 379 -8.56 -15.26 44.36
N THR A 380 -8.39 -15.76 45.59
CA THR A 380 -9.37 -15.52 46.67
C THR A 380 -8.96 -14.55 47.77
N ASP A 381 -7.74 -14.01 47.78
CA ASP A 381 -7.27 -13.13 48.88
C ASP A 381 -7.32 -11.64 48.57
N GLN A 382 -7.92 -11.20 47.45
CA GLN A 382 -7.95 -9.79 47.07
C GLN A 382 -9.25 -9.03 47.35
N TYR A 383 -10.16 -9.60 48.14
CA TYR A 383 -11.37 -8.90 48.61
C TYR A 383 -11.57 -9.01 50.12
N GLU A 384 -10.64 -8.47 50.90
CA GLU A 384 -10.95 -8.00 52.25
C GLU A 384 -10.88 -6.46 52.28
N TRP A 385 -12.05 -5.85 52.45
CA TRP A 385 -12.23 -4.41 52.65
C TRP A 385 -12.06 -4.09 54.14
N CYS A 386 -11.19 -3.12 54.44
CA CYS A 386 -11.23 -2.29 55.64
C CYS A 386 -11.04 -0.83 55.23
#